data_AF-A0A3C0Z6G6-F1
#
_entry.id   AF-A0A3C0Z6G6-F1
#
_cell.length_a   1.000
_cell.length_b   1.000
_cell.length_c   1.000
_cell.angle_alpha   90.00
_cell.angle_beta   90.00
_cell.angle_gamma   90.00
#
_symmetry.space_group_name_H-M   'P 1'
#
loop_
_entity.id
_entity.type
_entity.pdbx_description
1 polymer ?
#
loop_
_entity_poly.entity_id
_entity_poly.type
_entity_poly.pdbx_seq_one_letter_code
_entity_poly.pdbx_strand_id
1 'polypeptide(L)'
;LHGGHSGMDIHKGFANANKVMNRLLYRGYEHFGLRIASLLGGSLRNAIPRESVAKVVVVKDKATDFVQQLTQLAQDIKLEFATTEPAMEIVVKQTDAAYATVVPVNVQENLINSVYAALNGVYRVSADFEDLVETSNNIAKVEVGGEKVSIKCLTRSSVETSKFDLAQSLQAAFELGGFKVDFSGNYPGWAPNPNSEILEVLKSIYTRQHGEVPEVVACHAGLECGILGTNYPAMDMISFGPTILGAHSPAERVSISSVQKFWSFVLDILKEIPKK
;
A
#
# COMPACT_ATOMS: atom_id res chain seq x y z
N LEU A 1 13.96 -1.14 -3.21
CA LEU A 1 12.81 -0.55 -3.96
C LEU A 1 12.51 0.85 -3.42
N HIS A 2 11.82 1.67 -4.23
CA HIS A 2 11.40 3.03 -3.90
C HIS A 2 10.47 3.04 -2.68
N GLY A 3 9.46 2.15 -2.68
CA GLY A 3 8.38 2.15 -1.69
C GLY A 3 7.48 3.36 -1.86
N GLY A 4 6.80 3.74 -0.79
CA GLY A 4 5.87 4.88 -0.80
C GLY A 4 4.72 4.68 0.16
N HIS A 5 3.79 5.63 0.19
CA HIS A 5 2.56 5.51 0.94
C HIS A 5 1.57 4.60 0.20
N SER A 6 1.13 3.51 0.86
CA SER A 6 0.22 2.47 0.33
C SER A 6 -1.16 2.94 -0.16
N GLY A 7 -1.51 4.20 0.06
CA GLY A 7 -2.70 4.85 -0.47
C GLY A 7 -2.32 5.76 -1.65
N MET A 8 -1.87 6.98 -1.32
CA MET A 8 -1.38 8.00 -2.27
C MET A 8 -0.46 7.50 -3.39
N ASP A 9 0.43 6.53 -3.15
CA ASP A 9 1.39 6.06 -4.18
C ASP A 9 0.98 4.74 -4.83
N ILE A 10 -0.17 4.14 -4.47
CA ILE A 10 -0.53 2.78 -4.92
C ILE A 10 -0.78 2.68 -6.43
N HIS A 11 -1.16 3.79 -7.06
CA HIS A 11 -1.41 3.89 -8.50
C HIS A 11 -0.11 3.99 -9.32
N LYS A 12 1.03 4.30 -8.69
CA LYS A 12 2.30 4.61 -9.39
C LYS A 12 3.03 3.39 -9.97
N GLY A 13 2.49 2.19 -9.79
CA GLY A 13 3.12 0.96 -10.28
C GLY A 13 4.45 0.62 -9.59
N PHE A 14 4.69 1.13 -8.37
CA PHE A 14 5.85 0.76 -7.57
C PHE A 14 5.80 -0.72 -7.18
N ALA A 15 6.97 -1.37 -7.20
CA ALA A 15 7.05 -2.77 -6.86
C ALA A 15 6.87 -2.99 -5.35
N ASN A 16 6.16 -4.05 -4.98
CA ASN A 16 6.05 -4.49 -3.59
C ASN A 16 7.12 -5.55 -3.30
N ALA A 17 8.05 -5.28 -2.37
CA ALA A 17 9.15 -6.19 -2.04
C ALA A 17 8.68 -7.58 -1.61
N ASN A 18 7.53 -7.70 -0.94
CA ASN A 18 6.98 -8.99 -0.51
C ASN A 18 6.45 -9.79 -1.71
N LYS A 19 5.79 -9.16 -2.69
CA LYS A 19 5.35 -9.84 -3.92
C LYS A 19 6.54 -10.27 -4.79
N VAL A 20 7.55 -9.41 -4.93
CA VAL A 20 8.80 -9.73 -5.64
C VAL A 20 9.53 -10.90 -4.98
N MET A 21 9.71 -10.86 -3.65
CA MET A 21 10.32 -11.97 -2.90
C MET A 21 9.51 -13.26 -3.06
N ASN A 22 8.18 -13.19 -3.00
CA ASN A 22 7.35 -14.37 -3.16
C ASN A 22 7.49 -15.03 -4.54
N ARG A 23 7.73 -14.25 -5.60
CA ARG A 23 8.00 -14.78 -6.95
C ARG A 23 9.31 -15.57 -7.02
N LEU A 24 10.35 -15.09 -6.33
CA LEU A 24 11.62 -15.82 -6.18
C LEU A 24 11.40 -17.11 -5.37
N LEU A 25 10.70 -17.03 -4.24
CA LEU A 25 10.42 -18.18 -3.39
C LEU A 25 9.59 -19.24 -4.10
N TYR A 26 8.58 -18.84 -4.89
CA TYR A 26 7.76 -19.75 -5.68
C TYR A 26 8.63 -20.54 -6.67
N ARG A 27 9.44 -19.86 -7.49
CA ARG A 27 10.34 -20.50 -8.46
C ARG A 27 11.39 -21.38 -7.76
N GLY A 28 11.95 -20.89 -6.67
CA GLY A 28 12.92 -21.64 -5.86
C GLY A 28 12.33 -22.93 -5.30
N TYR A 29 11.10 -22.89 -4.81
CA TYR A 29 10.40 -24.06 -4.29
C TYR A 29 10.09 -25.06 -5.41
N GLU A 30 9.46 -24.61 -6.49
CA GLU A 30 9.01 -25.47 -7.59
C GLU A 30 10.16 -26.25 -8.27
N HIS A 31 11.29 -25.58 -8.54
CA HIS A 31 12.39 -26.20 -9.32
C HIS A 31 13.48 -26.82 -8.44
N PHE A 32 13.68 -26.29 -7.24
CA PHE A 32 14.82 -26.66 -6.39
C PHE A 32 14.42 -27.25 -5.05
N GLY A 33 13.14 -27.27 -4.70
CA GLY A 33 12.66 -27.73 -3.40
C GLY A 33 13.20 -26.88 -2.26
N LEU A 34 13.41 -25.57 -2.49
CA LEU A 34 13.93 -24.66 -1.48
C LEU A 34 13.10 -24.72 -0.20
N ARG A 35 13.75 -24.54 0.95
CA ARG A 35 13.09 -24.44 2.26
C ARG A 35 13.43 -23.12 2.92
N ILE A 36 12.40 -22.41 3.38
CA ILE A 36 12.51 -21.14 4.07
C ILE A 36 12.94 -21.40 5.51
N ALA A 37 14.03 -20.78 5.95
CA ALA A 37 14.42 -20.73 7.35
C ALA A 37 13.83 -19.48 8.04
N SER A 38 13.86 -18.33 7.37
CA SER A 38 13.21 -17.11 7.82
C SER A 38 12.88 -16.18 6.65
N LEU A 39 11.92 -15.28 6.88
CA LEU A 39 11.52 -14.25 5.93
C LEU A 39 11.10 -13.01 6.72
N LEU A 40 11.67 -11.86 6.39
CA LEU A 40 11.21 -10.58 6.92
C LEU A 40 11.15 -9.60 5.76
N GLY A 41 9.95 -9.12 5.45
CA GLY A 41 9.78 -8.08 4.45
C GLY A 41 8.75 -7.05 4.84
N GLY A 42 9.08 -5.80 4.54
CA GLY A 42 8.32 -4.63 4.93
C GLY A 42 8.37 -4.29 6.43
N SER A 43 7.68 -3.21 6.78
CA SER A 43 7.71 -2.64 8.12
C SER A 43 6.33 -2.16 8.57
N LEU A 44 5.92 -0.97 8.14
CA LEU A 44 4.66 -0.32 8.52
C LEU A 44 3.53 -0.72 7.58
N ARG A 45 2.33 -0.89 8.14
CA ARG A 45 1.13 -1.32 7.38
C ARG A 45 0.72 -0.37 6.25
N ASN A 46 1.01 0.92 6.41
CA ASN A 46 0.66 1.96 5.47
C ASN A 46 1.78 2.29 4.46
N ALA A 47 2.90 1.55 4.47
CA ALA A 47 3.99 1.73 3.53
C ALA A 47 4.03 0.58 2.50
N ILE A 48 4.30 0.91 1.24
CA ILE A 48 4.69 -0.08 0.22
C ILE A 48 6.08 -0.59 0.62
N PRO A 49 6.26 -1.90 0.86
CA PRO A 49 7.49 -2.45 1.41
C PRO A 49 8.65 -2.31 0.43
N ARG A 50 9.75 -1.74 0.94
CA ARG A 50 10.96 -1.42 0.16
C ARG A 50 11.99 -2.54 0.10
N GLU A 51 11.96 -3.40 1.10
CA GLU A 51 12.93 -4.44 1.37
C GLU A 51 12.22 -5.71 1.83
N SER A 52 12.78 -6.85 1.45
CA SER A 52 12.37 -8.17 1.88
C SER A 52 13.59 -9.08 1.84
N VAL A 53 13.84 -9.81 2.92
CA VAL A 53 15.00 -10.69 3.08
C VAL A 53 14.51 -12.07 3.48
N ALA A 54 14.81 -13.06 2.64
CA ALA A 54 14.59 -14.46 2.95
C ALA A 54 15.93 -15.16 3.23
N LYS A 55 15.94 -16.03 4.24
CA LYS A 55 17.00 -17.02 4.46
C LYS A 55 16.44 -18.38 4.09
N VAL A 56 17.15 -19.08 3.21
CA VAL A 56 16.64 -20.29 2.57
C VAL A 56 17.74 -21.33 2.47
N VAL A 57 17.35 -22.60 2.42
CA VAL A 57 18.24 -23.72 2.19
C VAL A 57 17.79 -24.51 0.96
N VAL A 58 18.75 -25.09 0.27
CA VAL A 58 18.56 -25.97 -0.89
C VAL A 58 19.50 -27.16 -0.78
N VAL A 59 19.22 -28.23 -1.51
CA VAL A 59 20.14 -29.38 -1.61
C VAL A 59 21.46 -28.90 -2.22
N LYS A 60 22.58 -29.33 -1.62
CA LYS A 60 23.93 -28.86 -1.98
C LYS A 60 24.22 -28.99 -3.48
N ASP A 61 23.85 -30.11 -4.08
CA ASP A 61 24.12 -30.40 -5.50
C ASP A 61 23.32 -29.49 -6.45
N LYS A 62 22.26 -28.84 -5.95
CA LYS A 62 21.45 -27.89 -6.70
C LYS A 62 21.85 -26.43 -6.46
N ALA A 63 22.80 -26.15 -5.57
CA ALA A 63 23.08 -24.80 -5.10
C ALA A 63 23.54 -23.85 -6.23
N THR A 64 24.45 -24.31 -7.08
CA THR A 64 24.97 -23.52 -8.21
C THR A 64 23.84 -23.17 -9.19
N ASP A 65 23.06 -24.16 -9.62
CA ASP A 65 21.95 -23.96 -10.56
C ASP A 65 20.85 -23.09 -9.95
N PHE A 66 20.56 -23.25 -8.66
CA PHE A 66 19.62 -22.41 -7.92
C PHE A 66 20.04 -20.94 -7.96
N VAL A 67 21.31 -20.65 -7.62
CA VAL A 67 21.83 -19.28 -7.65
C VAL A 67 21.77 -18.72 -9.06
N GLN A 68 22.17 -19.49 -10.08
CA GLN A 68 22.15 -19.04 -11.47
C GLN A 68 20.72 -18.70 -11.94
N GLN A 69 19.76 -19.61 -11.75
CA GLN A 69 18.39 -19.40 -12.23
C GLN A 69 17.65 -18.30 -11.48
N LEU A 70 17.84 -18.19 -10.16
CA LEU A 70 17.22 -17.12 -9.37
C LEU A 70 17.87 -15.78 -9.65
N THR A 71 19.17 -15.74 -9.98
CA THR A 71 19.83 -14.52 -10.46
C THR A 71 19.30 -14.10 -11.82
N GLN A 72 19.03 -15.05 -12.73
CA GLN A 72 18.38 -14.72 -14.00
C GLN A 72 16.97 -14.16 -13.78
N LEU A 73 16.14 -14.83 -12.97
CA LEU A 73 14.80 -14.33 -12.62
C LEU A 73 14.86 -12.94 -11.95
N ALA A 74 15.87 -12.70 -11.12
CA ALA A 74 16.11 -11.39 -10.52
C ALA A 74 16.40 -10.30 -11.57
N GLN A 75 17.17 -10.62 -12.62
CA GLN A 75 17.39 -9.68 -13.73
C GLN A 75 16.11 -9.45 -14.54
N ASP A 76 15.33 -10.50 -14.82
CA ASP A 76 14.08 -10.38 -15.55
C ASP A 76 13.09 -9.47 -14.80
N ILE A 77 12.93 -9.66 -13.49
CA ILE A 77 12.10 -8.79 -12.63
C ILE A 77 12.63 -7.35 -12.67
N LYS A 78 13.95 -7.16 -12.58
CA LYS A 78 14.54 -5.83 -12.61
C LYS A 78 14.28 -5.11 -13.93
N LEU A 79 14.28 -5.83 -15.05
CA LEU A 79 13.93 -5.29 -16.37
C LEU A 79 12.43 -4.95 -16.47
N GLU A 80 11.54 -5.80 -15.94
CA GLU A 80 10.09 -5.52 -15.91
C GLU A 80 9.77 -4.20 -15.19
N PHE A 81 10.49 -3.89 -14.12
CA PHE A 81 10.30 -2.67 -13.32
C PHE A 81 11.34 -1.58 -13.62
N ALA A 82 12.08 -1.64 -14.73
CA ALA A 82 13.18 -0.71 -15.00
C ALA A 82 12.74 0.78 -14.99
N THR A 83 11.51 1.05 -15.42
CA THR A 83 10.93 2.40 -15.44
C THR A 83 10.55 2.91 -14.05
N THR A 84 9.90 2.07 -13.23
CA THR A 84 9.35 2.50 -11.93
C THR A 84 10.33 2.29 -10.78
N GLU A 85 11.28 1.38 -10.92
CA GLU A 85 12.23 0.96 -9.89
C GLU A 85 13.67 0.88 -10.44
N PRO A 86 14.23 1.97 -11.00
CA PRO A 86 15.57 1.96 -11.60
C PRO A 86 16.68 1.57 -10.60
N ALA A 87 16.45 1.81 -9.31
CA ALA A 87 17.34 1.43 -8.22
C ALA A 87 17.02 0.06 -7.61
N MET A 88 16.20 -0.78 -8.27
CA MET A 88 15.93 -2.13 -7.79
C MET A 88 17.21 -2.96 -7.73
N GLU A 89 17.40 -3.60 -6.59
CA GLU A 89 18.46 -4.57 -6.35
C GLU A 89 17.83 -5.83 -5.78
N ILE A 90 18.15 -6.96 -6.41
CA ILE A 90 17.76 -8.30 -5.97
C ILE A 90 19.05 -9.11 -5.96
N VAL A 91 19.45 -9.58 -4.79
CA VAL A 91 20.72 -10.30 -4.58
C VAL A 91 20.43 -11.71 -4.11
N VAL A 92 20.97 -12.69 -4.83
CA VAL A 92 20.95 -14.11 -4.45
C VAL A 92 22.37 -14.49 -4.09
N LYS A 93 22.63 -14.72 -2.81
CA LYS A 93 23.98 -15.00 -2.31
C LYS A 93 24.00 -16.28 -1.47
N GLN A 94 24.89 -17.20 -1.82
CA GLN A 94 25.20 -18.36 -1.00
C GLN A 94 26.00 -17.94 0.25
N THR A 95 25.70 -18.57 1.38
CA THR A 95 26.40 -18.37 2.65
C THR A 95 26.61 -19.70 3.35
N ASP A 96 27.59 -19.77 4.26
CA ASP A 96 27.87 -20.98 5.05
C ASP A 96 26.96 -21.14 6.28
N ALA A 97 25.92 -20.31 6.40
CA ALA A 97 24.97 -20.37 7.50
C ALA A 97 24.18 -21.70 7.46
N ALA A 98 24.17 -22.40 8.58
CA ALA A 98 23.32 -23.56 8.82
C ALA A 98 22.11 -23.16 9.67
N TYR A 99 20.96 -23.76 9.37
CA TYR A 99 19.70 -23.51 10.09
C TYR A 99 19.24 -24.81 10.73
N ALA A 100 18.99 -24.78 12.04
CA ALA A 100 18.53 -25.95 12.79
C ALA A 100 17.10 -26.36 12.41
N THR A 101 16.28 -25.38 11.99
CA THR A 101 14.89 -25.59 11.60
C THR A 101 14.57 -24.80 10.33
N VAL A 102 13.59 -25.30 9.60
CA VAL A 102 13.00 -24.67 8.42
C VAL A 102 11.49 -24.80 8.48
N VAL A 103 10.78 -23.95 7.75
CA VAL A 103 9.32 -24.00 7.64
C VAL A 103 8.90 -25.36 7.08
N PRO A 104 7.93 -26.06 7.71
CA PRO A 104 7.35 -27.30 7.17
C PRO A 104 6.82 -27.13 5.74
N VAL A 105 6.91 -28.18 4.92
CA VAL A 105 6.58 -28.12 3.48
C VAL A 105 5.18 -27.56 3.23
N ASN A 106 4.18 -28.12 3.91
CA ASN A 106 2.78 -27.72 3.79
C ASN A 106 2.57 -26.24 4.20
N VAL A 107 3.21 -25.80 5.29
CA VAL A 107 3.11 -24.39 5.75
C VAL A 107 3.75 -23.43 4.75
N GLN A 108 4.90 -23.81 4.20
CA GLN A 108 5.60 -23.01 3.21
C GLN A 108 4.80 -22.90 1.91
N GLU A 109 4.29 -24.01 1.39
CA GLU A 109 3.49 -24.03 0.17
C GLU A 109 2.25 -23.14 0.32
N ASN A 110 1.55 -23.29 1.45
CA ASN A 110 0.41 -22.46 1.77
C ASN A 110 0.76 -20.97 1.87
N LEU A 111 1.86 -20.62 2.53
CA LEU A 111 2.36 -19.23 2.60
C LEU A 111 2.61 -18.67 1.21
N ILE A 112 3.40 -19.38 0.41
CA ILE A 112 3.81 -18.91 -0.92
C ILE A 112 2.58 -18.74 -1.81
N ASN A 113 1.68 -19.73 -1.86
CA ASN A 113 0.48 -19.69 -2.67
C ASN A 113 -0.49 -18.59 -2.22
N SER A 114 -0.67 -18.42 -0.91
CA SER A 114 -1.55 -17.37 -0.36
C SER A 114 -1.04 -15.98 -0.69
N VAL A 115 0.27 -15.72 -0.52
CA VAL A 115 0.87 -14.43 -0.89
C VAL A 115 0.81 -14.21 -2.40
N TYR A 116 0.90 -15.28 -3.21
CA TYR A 116 0.79 -15.17 -4.67
C TYR A 116 -0.63 -14.81 -5.10
N ALA A 117 -1.63 -15.50 -4.56
CA ALA A 117 -3.05 -15.32 -4.85
C ALA A 117 -3.63 -14.01 -4.29
N ALA A 118 -3.15 -13.55 -3.14
CA ALA A 118 -3.62 -12.32 -2.53
C ALA A 118 -3.36 -11.10 -3.44
N LEU A 119 -4.43 -10.34 -3.70
CA LEU A 119 -4.37 -9.09 -4.44
C LEU A 119 -3.40 -8.11 -3.75
N ASN A 120 -2.53 -7.48 -4.54
CA ASN A 120 -1.71 -6.36 -4.09
C ASN A 120 -1.70 -5.29 -5.19
N GLY A 121 -1.98 -4.05 -4.82
CA GLY A 121 -2.12 -2.92 -5.74
C GLY A 121 -3.57 -2.48 -5.88
N VAL A 122 -3.86 -1.84 -7.01
CA VAL A 122 -5.21 -1.35 -7.37
C VAL A 122 -6.13 -2.53 -7.65
N TYR A 123 -7.30 -2.54 -6.99
CA TYR A 123 -8.39 -3.47 -7.28
C TYR A 123 -9.37 -2.87 -8.27
N ARG A 124 -9.73 -1.60 -8.03
CA ARG A 124 -10.72 -0.87 -8.82
C ARG A 124 -10.40 0.61 -8.86
N VAL A 125 -10.55 1.20 -10.04
CA VAL A 125 -10.53 2.64 -10.27
C VAL A 125 -11.98 3.13 -10.24
N SER A 126 -12.20 4.34 -9.71
CA SER A 126 -13.49 4.99 -9.64
C SER A 126 -14.09 5.15 -11.05
N ALA A 127 -15.39 4.89 -11.19
CA ALA A 127 -16.11 5.19 -12.42
C ALA A 127 -16.49 6.68 -12.54
N ASP A 128 -16.56 7.38 -11.40
CA ASP A 128 -17.05 8.76 -11.31
C ASP A 128 -15.92 9.80 -11.40
N PHE A 129 -14.67 9.37 -11.16
CA PHE A 129 -13.50 10.24 -11.12
C PHE A 129 -12.34 9.59 -11.86
N GLU A 130 -11.91 10.22 -12.94
CA GLU A 130 -10.73 9.83 -13.71
C GLU A 130 -9.49 9.80 -12.78
N ASP A 131 -8.64 8.79 -12.97
CA ASP A 131 -7.40 8.57 -12.20
C ASP A 131 -7.54 8.37 -10.67
N LEU A 132 -8.77 8.27 -10.14
CA LEU A 132 -8.98 7.99 -8.72
C LEU A 132 -9.06 6.48 -8.46
N VAL A 133 -8.11 5.94 -7.70
CA VAL A 133 -8.25 4.58 -7.16
C VAL A 133 -9.44 4.55 -6.19
N GLU A 134 -10.43 3.70 -6.47
CA GLU A 134 -11.55 3.47 -5.56
C GLU A 134 -11.13 2.51 -4.46
N THR A 135 -10.55 1.35 -4.83
CA THR A 135 -10.25 0.25 -3.91
C THR A 135 -8.88 -0.33 -4.19
N SER A 136 -8.11 -0.63 -3.12
CA SER A 136 -6.79 -1.23 -3.23
C SER A 136 -6.42 -2.08 -2.02
N ASN A 137 -5.35 -2.87 -2.16
CA ASN A 137 -4.72 -3.57 -1.05
C ASN A 137 -3.20 -3.47 -1.10
N ASN A 138 -2.54 -3.42 0.06
CA ASN A 138 -1.09 -3.48 0.18
C ASN A 138 -0.68 -4.62 1.11
N ILE A 139 0.10 -5.59 0.60
CA ILE A 139 0.76 -6.61 1.44
C ILE A 139 1.99 -5.99 2.08
N ALA A 140 1.78 -5.38 3.25
CA ALA A 140 2.71 -4.47 3.87
C ALA A 140 3.83 -5.16 4.64
N LYS A 141 3.54 -6.29 5.31
CA LYS A 141 4.54 -7.04 6.07
C LYS A 141 4.33 -8.55 5.90
N VAL A 142 5.42 -9.27 5.65
CA VAL A 142 5.46 -10.74 5.72
C VAL A 142 6.59 -11.13 6.65
N GLU A 143 6.29 -11.96 7.64
CA GLU A 143 7.24 -12.38 8.67
C GLU A 143 7.12 -13.88 8.92
N VAL A 144 8.26 -14.57 8.84
CA VAL A 144 8.43 -15.99 9.14
C VAL A 144 9.59 -16.12 10.11
N GLY A 145 9.29 -16.57 11.32
CA GLY A 145 10.26 -16.75 12.40
C GLY A 145 9.56 -16.94 13.75
N GLY A 146 10.28 -17.47 14.74
CA GLY A 146 9.72 -17.69 16.08
C GLY A 146 8.46 -18.56 16.07
N GLU A 147 8.46 -19.63 15.25
CA GLU A 147 7.35 -20.58 15.09
C GLU A 147 6.04 -19.97 14.56
N LYS A 148 6.09 -18.77 13.99
CA LYS A 148 4.92 -18.07 13.46
C LYS A 148 5.16 -17.58 12.04
N VAL A 149 4.10 -17.66 11.25
CA VAL A 149 3.97 -16.92 9.99
C VAL A 149 2.94 -15.82 10.21
N SER A 150 3.26 -14.59 9.83
CA SER A 150 2.31 -13.49 9.86
C SER A 150 2.37 -12.65 8.60
N ILE A 151 1.20 -12.25 8.13
CA ILE A 151 1.02 -11.41 6.95
C ILE A 151 0.15 -10.24 7.39
N LYS A 152 0.58 -9.01 7.12
CA LYS A 152 -0.20 -7.80 7.38
C LYS A 152 -0.53 -7.12 6.07
N CYS A 153 -1.83 -6.99 5.81
CA CYS A 153 -2.35 -6.25 4.68
C CYS A 153 -3.01 -4.94 5.15
N LEU A 154 -3.11 -3.96 4.25
CA LEU A 154 -3.95 -2.79 4.44
C LEU A 154 -4.84 -2.59 3.21
N THR A 155 -6.13 -2.86 3.39
CA THR A 155 -7.17 -2.66 2.39
C THR A 155 -7.77 -1.26 2.55
N ARG A 156 -8.00 -0.58 1.43
CA ARG A 156 -8.56 0.78 1.39
C ARG A 156 -9.67 0.84 0.37
N SER A 157 -10.72 1.58 0.68
CA SER A 157 -11.67 2.02 -0.33
C SER A 157 -12.31 3.35 0.03
N SER A 158 -12.72 4.13 -0.97
CA SER A 158 -13.68 5.23 -0.80
C SER A 158 -15.13 4.73 -0.63
N VAL A 159 -15.41 3.47 -0.97
CA VAL A 159 -16.73 2.83 -0.89
C VAL A 159 -16.68 1.66 0.12
N GLU A 160 -17.45 1.76 1.20
CA GLU A 160 -17.40 0.75 2.30
C GLU A 160 -17.69 -0.67 1.81
N THR A 161 -18.71 -0.86 0.98
CA THR A 161 -19.07 -2.20 0.46
C THR A 161 -17.97 -2.79 -0.40
N SER A 162 -17.31 -1.97 -1.24
CA SER A 162 -16.16 -2.35 -2.07
C SER A 162 -14.94 -2.73 -1.21
N LYS A 163 -14.72 -2.03 -0.08
CA LYS A 163 -13.67 -2.38 0.89
C LYS A 163 -13.87 -3.78 1.47
N PHE A 164 -15.10 -4.07 1.91
CA PHE A 164 -15.42 -5.35 2.55
C PHE A 164 -15.47 -6.51 1.55
N ASP A 165 -15.88 -6.27 0.31
CA ASP A 165 -15.79 -7.25 -0.78
C ASP A 165 -14.33 -7.69 -0.99
N LEU A 166 -13.42 -6.73 -1.17
CA LEU A 166 -12.00 -7.04 -1.32
C LEU A 166 -11.40 -7.68 -0.06
N ALA A 167 -11.75 -7.19 1.13
CA ALA A 167 -11.26 -7.77 2.39
C ALA A 167 -11.68 -9.24 2.55
N GLN A 168 -12.92 -9.58 2.18
CA GLN A 168 -13.42 -10.95 2.20
C GLN A 168 -12.75 -11.83 1.14
N SER A 169 -12.51 -11.30 -0.06
CA SER A 169 -11.75 -12.00 -1.11
C SER A 169 -10.33 -12.35 -0.64
N LEU A 170 -9.64 -11.40 0.02
CA LEU A 170 -8.33 -11.64 0.63
C LEU A 170 -8.41 -12.65 1.77
N GLN A 171 -9.42 -12.55 2.63
CA GLN A 171 -9.66 -13.52 3.69
C GLN A 171 -9.80 -14.94 3.13
N ALA A 172 -10.64 -15.13 2.12
CA ALA A 172 -10.82 -16.42 1.46
C ALA A 172 -9.49 -16.94 0.89
N ALA A 173 -8.69 -16.09 0.23
CA ALA A 173 -7.39 -16.48 -0.32
C ALA A 173 -6.41 -16.96 0.78
N PHE A 174 -6.38 -16.30 1.94
CA PHE A 174 -5.53 -16.70 3.06
C PHE A 174 -6.07 -17.93 3.80
N GLU A 175 -7.38 -18.04 3.98
CA GLU A 175 -8.02 -19.19 4.65
C GLU A 175 -7.89 -20.48 3.82
N LEU A 176 -7.89 -20.40 2.49
CA LEU A 176 -7.52 -21.53 1.63
C LEU A 176 -6.09 -22.03 1.88
N GLY A 177 -5.19 -21.15 2.31
CA GLY A 177 -3.85 -21.50 2.80
C GLY A 177 -3.80 -21.92 4.27
N GLY A 178 -4.93 -22.06 4.95
CA GLY A 178 -5.00 -22.43 6.37
C GLY A 178 -4.56 -21.32 7.33
N PHE A 179 -4.51 -20.07 6.88
CA PHE A 179 -4.30 -18.94 7.79
C PHE A 179 -5.58 -18.60 8.53
N LYS A 180 -5.44 -18.20 9.80
CA LYS A 180 -6.48 -17.45 10.48
C LYS A 180 -6.38 -15.97 10.10
N VAL A 181 -7.49 -15.37 9.70
CA VAL A 181 -7.57 -13.95 9.31
C VAL A 181 -8.40 -13.18 10.34
N ASP A 182 -7.85 -12.07 10.82
CA ASP A 182 -8.55 -11.16 11.74
C ASP A 182 -8.55 -9.75 11.13
N PHE A 183 -9.73 -9.13 11.03
CA PHE A 183 -9.86 -7.73 10.61
C PHE A 183 -9.81 -6.80 11.82
N SER A 184 -9.10 -5.67 11.69
CA SER A 184 -9.01 -4.67 12.76
C SER A 184 -8.72 -3.28 12.20
N GLY A 185 -8.99 -2.25 13.01
CA GLY A 185 -8.70 -0.86 12.65
C GLY A 185 -9.53 -0.35 11.47
N ASN A 186 -10.79 -0.80 11.34
CA ASN A 186 -11.70 -0.30 10.33
C ASN A 186 -11.99 1.19 10.57
N TYR A 187 -11.92 1.98 9.50
CA TYR A 187 -12.42 3.35 9.45
C TYR A 187 -13.18 3.55 8.14
N PRO A 188 -14.26 4.35 8.16
CA PRO A 188 -15.08 4.59 6.98
C PRO A 188 -14.34 5.44 5.93
N GLY A 189 -14.63 5.18 4.67
CA GLY A 189 -14.29 6.07 3.56
C GLY A 189 -15.06 7.40 3.62
N TRP A 190 -14.59 8.38 2.85
CA TRP A 190 -15.31 9.62 2.59
C TRP A 190 -15.54 9.73 1.08
N ALA A 191 -16.76 9.37 0.66
CA ALA A 191 -17.14 9.46 -0.75
C ALA A 191 -17.24 10.95 -1.17
N PRO A 192 -16.69 11.34 -2.32
CA PRO A 192 -16.84 12.70 -2.83
C PRO A 192 -18.32 13.06 -3.08
N ASN A 193 -18.71 14.28 -2.69
CA ASN A 193 -20.03 14.84 -3.01
C ASN A 193 -19.88 15.97 -4.04
N PRO A 194 -20.20 15.75 -5.33
CA PRO A 194 -20.07 16.79 -6.35
C PRO A 194 -21.07 17.94 -6.17
N ASN A 195 -22.13 17.75 -5.39
CA ASN A 195 -23.17 18.74 -5.13
C ASN A 195 -23.00 19.43 -3.76
N SER A 196 -21.78 19.47 -3.22
CA SER A 196 -21.48 20.13 -1.95
C SER A 196 -21.62 21.64 -2.07
N GLU A 197 -22.44 22.26 -1.22
CA GLU A 197 -22.65 23.71 -1.20
C GLU A 197 -21.39 24.43 -0.70
N ILE A 198 -20.75 23.88 0.34
CA ILE A 198 -19.52 24.45 0.90
C ILE A 198 -18.35 24.39 -0.09
N LEU A 199 -18.33 23.37 -0.97
CA LEU A 199 -17.33 23.28 -2.04
C LEU A 199 -17.40 24.47 -3.00
N GLU A 200 -18.59 24.86 -3.44
CA GLU A 200 -18.75 26.01 -4.34
C GLU A 200 -18.39 27.34 -3.67
N VAL A 201 -18.71 27.50 -2.38
CA VAL A 201 -18.28 28.66 -1.58
C VAL A 201 -16.75 28.75 -1.56
N LEU A 202 -16.06 27.65 -1.24
CA LEU A 202 -14.60 27.64 -1.17
C LEU A 202 -13.93 27.86 -2.53
N LYS A 203 -14.47 27.29 -3.61
CA LYS A 203 -13.99 27.52 -4.98
C LYS A 203 -14.05 29.00 -5.35
N SER A 204 -15.15 29.65 -5.05
CA SER A 204 -15.35 31.08 -5.30
C SER A 204 -14.34 31.94 -4.53
N ILE A 205 -14.18 31.69 -3.23
CA ILE A 205 -13.24 32.43 -2.38
C ILE A 205 -11.80 32.24 -2.88
N TYR A 206 -11.40 31.01 -3.21
CA TYR A 206 -10.04 30.71 -3.66
C TYR A 206 -9.74 31.42 -5.00
N THR A 207 -10.67 31.32 -5.96
CA THR A 207 -10.54 31.97 -7.27
C THR A 207 -10.40 33.48 -7.15
N ARG A 208 -11.16 34.11 -6.26
CA ARG A 208 -11.05 35.55 -6.00
C ARG A 208 -9.74 35.93 -5.32
N GLN A 209 -9.24 35.14 -4.36
CA GLN A 209 -7.99 35.44 -3.65
C GLN A 209 -6.74 35.25 -4.52
N HIS A 210 -6.78 34.30 -5.46
CA HIS A 210 -5.57 33.83 -6.15
C HIS A 210 -5.62 33.99 -7.68
N GLY A 211 -6.77 34.33 -8.25
CA GLY A 211 -6.94 34.49 -9.70
C GLY A 211 -6.94 33.18 -10.48
N GLU A 212 -7.00 32.04 -9.80
CA GLU A 212 -6.96 30.69 -10.37
C GLU A 212 -7.99 29.79 -9.70
N VAL A 213 -8.56 28.83 -10.44
CA VAL A 213 -9.51 27.86 -9.89
C VAL A 213 -8.74 26.83 -9.07
N PRO A 214 -9.17 26.48 -7.84
CA PRO A 214 -8.49 25.45 -7.06
C PRO A 214 -8.68 24.07 -7.70
N GLU A 215 -7.67 23.22 -7.57
CA GLU A 215 -7.77 21.81 -7.92
C GLU A 215 -8.64 21.09 -6.88
N VAL A 216 -9.78 20.53 -7.31
CA VAL A 216 -10.66 19.75 -6.46
C VAL A 216 -10.34 18.27 -6.67
N VAL A 217 -9.72 17.66 -5.68
CA VAL A 217 -9.23 16.27 -5.78
C VAL A 217 -9.84 15.40 -4.70
N ALA A 218 -10.07 14.14 -5.05
CA ALA A 218 -10.23 13.07 -4.09
C ALA A 218 -8.88 12.37 -3.90
N CYS A 219 -8.55 11.99 -2.66
CA CYS A 219 -7.30 11.30 -2.37
C CYS A 219 -7.56 9.86 -1.95
N HIS A 220 -6.73 8.92 -2.43
CA HIS A 220 -6.77 7.54 -1.96
C HIS A 220 -6.01 7.38 -0.64
N ALA A 221 -6.47 8.07 0.39
CA ALA A 221 -5.90 8.07 1.74
C ALA A 221 -7.02 8.14 2.79
N GLY A 222 -6.67 7.88 4.06
CA GLY A 222 -7.62 8.02 5.16
C GLY A 222 -7.65 9.46 5.64
N LEU A 223 -8.83 10.07 5.64
CA LEU A 223 -9.12 11.36 6.28
C LEU A 223 -10.18 11.16 7.35
N GLU A 224 -10.09 11.94 8.43
CA GLU A 224 -11.06 11.90 9.53
C GLU A 224 -12.47 12.33 9.08
N CYS A 225 -12.59 13.03 7.95
CA CYS A 225 -13.87 13.37 7.31
C CYS A 225 -14.78 12.15 7.10
N GLY A 226 -14.23 10.96 6.84
CA GLY A 226 -15.05 9.73 6.74
C GLY A 226 -15.72 9.39 8.07
N ILE A 227 -14.98 9.51 9.18
CA ILE A 227 -15.49 9.26 10.53
C ILE A 227 -16.51 10.35 10.90
N LEU A 228 -16.18 11.61 10.65
CA LEU A 228 -17.07 12.74 10.95
C LEU A 228 -18.38 12.63 10.17
N GLY A 229 -18.32 12.38 8.85
CA GLY A 229 -19.52 12.23 8.01
C GLY A 229 -20.39 11.03 8.39
N THR A 230 -19.80 9.94 8.85
CA THR A 230 -20.56 8.79 9.37
C THR A 230 -21.37 9.16 10.62
N ASN A 231 -20.79 9.97 11.52
CA ASN A 231 -21.45 10.40 12.75
C ASN A 231 -22.37 11.62 12.56
N TYR A 232 -22.12 12.43 11.52
CA TYR A 232 -22.90 13.61 11.17
C TYR A 232 -23.28 13.59 9.68
N PRO A 233 -24.23 12.75 9.25
CA PRO A 233 -24.52 12.53 7.81
C PRO A 233 -25.05 13.76 7.06
N ALA A 234 -25.60 14.73 7.78
CA ALA A 234 -26.10 15.99 7.21
C ALA A 234 -25.03 17.10 7.18
N MET A 235 -23.81 16.85 7.69
CA MET A 235 -22.73 17.83 7.68
C MET A 235 -22.11 17.89 6.29
N ASP A 236 -22.16 19.06 5.67
CA ASP A 236 -21.37 19.35 4.47
C ASP A 236 -19.94 19.66 4.87
N MET A 237 -18.96 19.02 4.22
CA MET A 237 -17.57 19.00 4.67
C MET A 237 -16.63 19.20 3.50
N ILE A 238 -15.50 19.86 3.78
CA ILE A 238 -14.40 20.04 2.86
C ILE A 238 -13.07 19.97 3.62
N SER A 239 -12.05 19.42 2.99
CA SER A 239 -10.70 19.31 3.54
C SER A 239 -9.74 20.10 2.66
N PHE A 240 -8.96 20.97 3.27
CA PHE A 240 -7.93 21.78 2.61
C PHE A 240 -6.82 22.13 3.61
N GLY A 241 -5.63 22.45 3.12
CA GLY A 241 -4.49 22.70 3.99
C GLY A 241 -3.27 23.27 3.25
N PRO A 242 -2.22 23.67 3.98
CA PRO A 242 -0.97 24.11 3.39
C PRO A 242 -0.19 22.95 2.75
N THR A 243 0.81 23.28 1.94
CA THR A 243 1.68 22.28 1.32
C THR A 243 2.65 21.71 2.35
N ILE A 244 2.50 20.41 2.63
CA ILE A 244 3.38 19.61 3.49
C ILE A 244 3.98 18.48 2.64
N LEU A 245 5.30 18.33 2.70
CA LEU A 245 6.02 17.29 1.95
C LEU A 245 6.74 16.35 2.92
N GLY A 246 6.70 15.05 2.61
CA GLY A 246 7.40 14.03 3.41
C GLY A 246 6.76 13.75 4.77
N ALA A 247 5.44 13.99 4.92
CA ALA A 247 4.71 13.72 6.15
C ALA A 247 4.97 12.30 6.68
N HIS A 248 5.11 12.16 8.00
CA HIS A 248 5.44 10.91 8.69
C HIS A 248 6.87 10.38 8.42
N SER A 249 7.78 11.24 7.98
CA SER A 249 9.19 10.89 7.80
C SER A 249 10.11 11.93 8.44
N PRO A 250 11.37 11.59 8.73
CA PRO A 250 12.36 12.59 9.17
C PRO A 250 12.61 13.73 8.17
N ALA A 251 12.14 13.60 6.92
CA ALA A 251 12.24 14.62 5.88
C ALA A 251 10.99 15.53 5.81
N GLU A 252 10.06 15.41 6.76
CA GLU A 252 8.84 16.20 6.85
C GLU A 252 9.13 17.70 6.94
N ARG A 253 8.48 18.48 6.07
CA ARG A 253 8.63 19.93 6.01
C ARG A 253 7.37 20.60 5.46
N VAL A 254 7.12 21.82 5.92
CA VAL A 254 5.97 22.64 5.52
C VAL A 254 6.42 23.91 4.80
N SER A 255 5.69 24.32 3.75
CA SER A 255 5.95 25.56 3.04
C SER A 255 5.37 26.77 3.78
N ILE A 256 6.23 27.67 4.27
CA ILE A 256 5.84 28.88 5.00
C ILE A 256 4.89 29.76 4.17
N SER A 257 5.17 29.96 2.89
CA SER A 257 4.32 30.76 2.00
C SER A 257 2.95 30.12 1.79
N SER A 258 2.86 28.78 1.72
CA SER A 258 1.57 28.08 1.62
C SER A 258 0.73 28.20 2.90
N VAL A 259 1.38 28.28 4.08
CA VAL A 259 0.69 28.49 5.36
C VAL A 259 0.03 29.88 5.40
N GLN A 260 0.70 30.90 4.87
CA GLN A 260 0.11 32.24 4.78
C GLN A 260 -1.11 32.27 3.86
N LYS A 261 -1.03 31.62 2.69
CA LYS A 261 -2.18 31.45 1.79
C LYS A 261 -3.33 30.73 2.48
N PHE A 262 -3.06 29.57 3.09
CA PHE A 262 -4.03 28.79 3.85
C PHE A 262 -4.73 29.63 4.92
N TRP A 263 -3.98 30.40 5.71
CA TRP A 263 -4.57 31.22 6.77
C TRP A 263 -5.48 32.34 6.25
N SER A 264 -5.06 33.03 5.19
CA SER A 264 -5.90 34.04 4.53
C SER A 264 -7.19 33.42 3.98
N PHE A 265 -7.10 32.20 3.44
CA PHE A 265 -8.24 31.47 2.92
C PHE A 265 -9.23 31.09 4.02
N VAL A 266 -8.75 30.54 5.15
CA VAL A 266 -9.58 30.25 6.34
C VAL A 266 -10.32 31.49 6.81
N LEU A 267 -9.65 32.64 6.91
CA LEU A 267 -10.28 33.87 7.40
C LEU A 267 -11.42 34.35 6.51
N ASP A 268 -11.29 34.26 5.18
CA ASP A 268 -12.37 34.68 4.29
C ASP A 268 -13.50 33.65 4.23
N ILE A 269 -13.22 32.36 4.35
CA ILE A 269 -14.26 31.33 4.53
C ILE A 269 -15.11 31.64 5.75
N LEU A 270 -14.49 31.95 6.88
CA LEU A 270 -15.22 32.28 8.12
C LEU A 270 -16.09 33.54 8.00
N LYS A 271 -15.68 34.51 7.18
CA LYS A 271 -16.48 35.73 6.92
C LYS A 271 -17.66 35.49 5.99
N GLU A 272 -17.55 34.52 5.09
CA GLU A 272 -18.50 34.29 4.00
C GLU A 272 -19.36 33.02 4.17
N ILE A 273 -19.38 32.45 5.38
CA ILE A 273 -20.30 31.35 5.71
C ILE A 273 -21.74 31.78 5.37
N PRO A 274 -22.46 31.04 4.52
CA PRO A 274 -23.84 31.37 4.16
C PRO A 274 -24.74 31.50 5.39
N LYS A 275 -25.65 32.47 5.36
CA LYS A 275 -26.71 32.56 6.37
C LYS A 275 -27.75 31.47 6.10
N LYS A 276 -28.18 30.77 7.15
CA LYS A 276 -29.34 29.86 7.11
C LYS A 276 -30.64 30.64 7.05
#